data_AF-A0A174UVG0-F1
#
_entry.id   AF-A0A174UVG0-F1
#
_cell.length_a   1.000
_cell.length_b   1.000
_cell.length_c   1.000
_cell.angle_alpha   90.00
_cell.angle_beta   90.00
_cell.angle_gamma   90.00
#
_symmetry.space_group_name_H-M   'P 1'
#
loop_
_entity.id
_entity.type
_entity.pdbx_description
1 polymer ?
#
loop_
_entity_poly.entity_id
_entity_poly.type
_entity_poly.pdbx_seq_one_letter_code
_entity_poly.pdbx_strand_id
1 'polypeptide(L)'
;MNKKENCQNSSEREQHIEVKRTVNQKSTSQKKVNQKSMSQDKANQKSMSQKKANQSGEKSVYDENRDALQERVEEKQWKKKQCNGLQHSDDEEKQKVIDSIMKVSRDNGFDDAYLQQHSDCSASSIKRFHSAWMGKRMSNWTTIFNLAHCVSVNCVFAENLVGMLVVIIMFLIRDAGIVSYHIDSPKKVVIEINFGKDKLLRMKDEEKNEKGKEGKDDEHL
;
A
#
# COMPACT_ATOMS: atom_id res chain seq x y z
N MET A 1 -23.45 -65.31 8.48
CA MET A 1 -21.97 -65.19 8.34
C MET A 1 -21.66 -63.77 7.92
N ASN A 2 -21.00 -63.03 8.81
CA ASN A 2 -20.50 -61.67 8.59
C ASN A 2 -19.29 -61.70 7.66
N LYS A 3 -19.17 -60.71 6.77
CA LYS A 3 -17.90 -60.00 6.53
C LYS A 3 -18.22 -58.54 6.20
N LYS A 4 -18.10 -57.71 7.24
CA LYS A 4 -17.84 -56.27 7.11
C LYS A 4 -16.38 -56.15 6.66
N GLU A 5 -16.13 -55.46 5.57
CA GLU A 5 -14.81 -54.87 5.34
C GLU A 5 -14.87 -53.41 5.71
N ASN A 6 -14.04 -53.12 6.71
CA ASN A 6 -13.78 -51.87 7.36
C ASN A 6 -12.40 -51.46 6.87
N CYS A 7 -12.31 -50.38 6.08
CA CYS A 7 -11.04 -49.70 5.85
C CYS A 7 -11.18 -48.26 6.33
N GLN A 8 -10.64 -48.07 7.52
CA GLN A 8 -10.48 -46.82 8.25
C GLN A 8 -9.43 -45.92 7.58
N ASN A 9 -9.66 -44.62 7.71
CA ASN A 9 -8.67 -43.55 7.88
C ASN A 9 -7.51 -43.47 6.87
N SER A 10 -7.67 -42.60 5.86
CA SER A 10 -6.57 -41.73 5.44
C SER A 10 -6.88 -40.30 5.86
N SER A 11 -6.40 -39.95 7.06
CA SER A 11 -6.21 -38.58 7.51
C SER A 11 -5.21 -37.91 6.58
N GLU A 12 -5.71 -37.24 5.54
CA GLU A 12 -4.92 -36.26 4.81
C GLU A 12 -4.79 -35.04 5.70
N ARG A 13 -3.64 -34.95 6.38
CA ARG A 13 -3.23 -33.75 7.11
C ARG A 13 -3.02 -32.66 6.07
N GLU A 14 -4.01 -31.79 5.91
CA GLU A 14 -3.82 -30.49 5.26
C GLU A 14 -2.70 -29.76 6.02
N GLN A 15 -1.57 -29.60 5.35
CA GLN A 15 -0.48 -28.77 5.86
C GLN A 15 -0.97 -27.32 5.75
N HIS A 16 -1.49 -26.78 6.85
CA HIS A 16 -1.76 -25.36 7.00
C HIS A 16 -0.44 -24.59 6.87
N ILE A 17 -0.14 -24.09 5.66
CA ILE A 17 0.96 -23.15 5.45
C ILE A 17 0.42 -21.78 5.84
N GLU A 18 0.62 -21.40 7.10
CA GLU A 18 0.30 -20.06 7.61
C GLU A 18 1.30 -19.04 7.04
N VAL A 19 1.00 -18.46 5.88
CA VAL A 19 1.77 -17.33 5.34
C VAL A 19 1.23 -16.03 5.95
N LYS A 20 1.70 -15.69 7.16
CA LYS A 20 1.50 -14.37 7.77
C LYS A 20 2.48 -13.36 7.15
N ARG A 21 2.00 -12.49 6.25
CA ARG A 21 2.77 -11.35 5.74
C ARG A 21 2.24 -10.05 6.32
N THR A 22 2.98 -9.48 7.27
CA THR A 22 2.73 -8.13 7.80
C THR A 22 3.41 -7.11 6.90
N VAL A 23 2.64 -6.29 6.19
CA VAL A 23 3.18 -5.14 5.45
C VAL A 23 3.28 -3.96 6.42
N ASN A 24 4.39 -3.88 7.14
CA ASN A 24 4.67 -2.76 8.03
C ASN A 24 5.44 -1.69 7.24
N GLN A 25 4.85 -0.52 7.00
CA GLN A 25 5.62 0.64 6.53
C GLN A 25 6.42 1.18 7.72
N LYS A 26 7.60 0.61 7.95
CA LYS A 26 8.57 1.21 8.85
C LYS A 26 9.15 2.43 8.14
N SER A 27 8.80 3.63 8.58
CA SER A 27 9.41 4.87 8.13
C SER A 27 10.90 4.84 8.47
N THR A 28 11.74 4.39 7.54
CA THR A 28 13.20 4.46 7.68
C THR A 28 13.63 5.90 7.47
N SER A 29 13.82 6.65 8.55
CA SER A 29 14.63 7.86 8.54
C SER A 29 16.06 7.48 8.12
N GLN A 30 16.41 7.70 6.85
CA GLN A 30 17.75 7.46 6.35
C GLN A 30 18.71 8.49 6.95
N LYS A 31 19.54 8.00 7.87
CA LYS A 31 20.73 8.69 8.37
C LYS A 31 21.74 8.78 7.20
N LYS A 32 21.94 9.99 6.68
CA LYS A 32 22.81 10.31 5.55
C LYS A 32 24.27 9.96 5.89
N VAL A 33 24.80 8.86 5.34
CA VAL A 33 26.23 8.52 5.40
C VAL A 33 26.93 9.22 4.25
N ASN A 34 27.85 10.11 4.60
CA ASN A 34 28.66 10.91 3.68
C ASN A 34 29.82 10.04 3.16
N GLN A 35 29.79 9.61 1.90
CA GLN A 35 30.95 9.07 1.21
C GLN A 35 31.38 10.01 0.08
N LYS A 36 32.58 10.56 0.27
CA LYS A 36 33.29 11.48 -0.63
C LYS A 36 34.13 10.62 -1.58
N SER A 37 33.71 10.47 -2.84
CA SER A 37 34.52 9.83 -3.88
C SER A 37 35.35 10.88 -4.63
N MET A 38 36.59 10.49 -4.91
CA MET A 38 37.70 11.28 -5.45
C MET A 38 37.45 11.85 -6.86
N SER A 39 38.07 13.00 -7.12
CA SER A 39 38.17 13.64 -8.44
C SER A 39 39.43 13.21 -9.19
N GLN A 40 39.34 13.19 -10.52
CA GLN A 40 40.39 13.47 -11.51
C GLN A 40 39.68 14.14 -12.69
N ASP A 41 40.20 15.07 -13.48
CA ASP A 41 41.32 16.02 -13.41
C ASP A 41 41.09 16.86 -14.67
N LYS A 42 41.15 18.20 -14.60
CA LYS A 42 41.71 19.04 -15.67
C LYS A 42 41.77 20.51 -15.25
N ALA A 43 42.98 21.02 -15.41
CA ALA A 43 43.50 22.29 -14.96
C ALA A 43 42.85 23.52 -15.62
N ASN A 44 42.78 24.63 -14.87
CA ASN A 44 43.44 25.87 -15.28
C ASN A 44 43.72 26.79 -14.08
N GLN A 45 44.89 27.42 -14.11
CA GLN A 45 45.48 28.22 -13.04
C GLN A 45 44.83 29.61 -12.87
N LYS A 46 44.66 30.07 -11.61
CA LYS A 46 45.21 31.37 -11.17
C LYS A 46 45.15 31.53 -9.64
N SER A 47 46.24 32.09 -9.13
CA SER A 47 46.67 32.28 -7.74
C SER A 47 45.84 33.27 -6.92
N MET A 48 45.64 32.99 -5.63
CA MET A 48 46.07 33.88 -4.53
C MET A 48 45.80 33.23 -3.17
N SER A 49 46.85 33.08 -2.35
CA SER A 49 46.74 32.69 -0.95
C SER A 49 46.12 33.80 -0.12
N GLN A 50 45.00 33.52 0.56
CA GLN A 50 44.66 34.19 1.81
C GLN A 50 44.14 33.17 2.84
N LYS A 51 44.88 33.11 3.94
CA LYS A 51 44.53 32.72 5.32
C LYS A 51 43.34 31.77 5.52
N LYS A 52 43.65 30.61 6.10
CA LYS A 52 42.76 29.87 7.00
C LYS A 52 42.20 30.83 8.06
N ALA A 53 40.90 31.08 7.99
CA ALA A 53 40.10 31.48 9.13
C ALA A 53 39.13 30.32 9.41
N ASN A 54 39.28 29.68 10.57
CA ASN A 54 38.20 28.88 11.13
C ASN A 54 37.06 29.84 11.45
N GLN A 55 36.07 29.96 10.57
CA GLN A 55 34.78 30.52 10.95
C GLN A 55 33.92 29.36 11.46
N SER A 56 33.74 29.39 12.78
CA SER A 56 32.68 28.72 13.50
C SER A 56 31.36 28.90 12.75
N GLY A 57 30.60 27.81 12.61
CA GLY A 57 29.34 27.79 11.88
C GLY A 57 28.29 28.71 12.49
N GLU A 58 28.15 29.90 11.92
CA GLU A 58 26.90 30.65 11.95
C GLU A 58 26.14 30.32 10.66
N LYS A 59 25.00 29.63 10.82
CA LYS A 59 24.05 29.47 9.71
C LYS A 59 23.62 30.86 9.28
N SER A 60 23.78 31.20 8.00
CA SER A 60 23.39 32.52 7.52
C SER A 60 21.86 32.65 7.57
N VAL A 61 21.35 33.87 7.77
CA VAL A 61 19.90 34.17 7.70
C VAL A 61 19.29 33.72 6.36
N TYR A 62 20.09 33.60 5.30
CA TYR A 62 19.67 33.05 4.00
C TYR A 62 19.50 31.52 4.04
N ASP A 63 20.36 30.80 4.76
CA ASP A 63 20.23 29.36 4.96
C ASP A 63 19.03 29.01 5.84
N GLU A 64 18.79 29.79 6.89
CA GLU A 64 17.61 29.62 7.77
C GLU A 64 16.30 29.89 7.02
N ASN A 65 16.24 30.95 6.20
CA ASN A 65 15.06 31.24 5.39
C ASN A 65 14.82 30.18 4.30
N ARG A 66 15.88 29.60 3.71
CA ARG A 66 15.76 28.50 2.75
C ARG A 66 15.26 27.22 3.43
N ASP A 67 15.80 26.89 4.60
CA ASP A 67 15.41 25.71 5.35
C ASP A 67 13.96 25.84 5.89
N ALA A 68 13.56 27.02 6.38
CA ALA A 68 12.17 27.31 6.78
C ALA A 68 11.19 27.34 5.60
N LEU A 69 11.65 27.68 4.39
CA LEU A 69 10.84 27.57 3.18
C LEU A 69 10.67 26.10 2.77
N GLN A 70 11.73 25.31 2.85
CA GLN A 70 11.71 23.87 2.58
C GLN A 70 10.77 23.15 3.55
N GLU A 71 10.86 23.46 4.85
CA GLU A 71 9.98 22.88 5.88
C GLU A 71 8.50 23.22 5.61
N ARG A 72 8.19 24.48 5.24
CA ARG A 72 6.82 24.86 4.86
C ARG A 72 6.33 24.18 3.59
N VAL A 73 7.21 23.87 2.63
CA VAL A 73 6.86 23.12 1.42
C VAL A 73 6.57 21.66 1.77
N GLU A 74 7.41 21.05 2.60
CA GLU A 74 7.24 19.67 3.07
C GLU A 74 5.98 19.52 3.93
N GLU A 75 5.72 20.46 4.83
CA GLU A 75 4.51 20.49 5.65
C GLU A 75 3.25 20.64 4.79
N LYS A 76 3.28 21.51 3.75
CA LYS A 76 2.18 21.64 2.79
C LYS A 76 1.96 20.37 1.98
N GLN A 77 3.04 19.71 1.54
CA GLN A 77 2.95 18.43 0.84
C GLN A 77 2.39 17.35 1.74
N TRP A 78 2.84 17.27 3.00
CA TRP A 78 2.34 16.34 4.00
C TRP A 78 0.85 16.53 4.27
N LYS A 79 0.42 17.77 4.53
CA LYS A 79 -1.00 18.11 4.71
C LYS A 79 -1.84 17.77 3.48
N LYS A 80 -1.29 17.95 2.27
CA LYS A 80 -1.96 17.56 1.02
C LYS A 80 -2.11 16.04 0.91
N LYS A 81 -1.08 15.26 1.26
CA LYS A 81 -1.14 13.79 1.29
C LYS A 81 -2.23 13.29 2.23
N GLN A 82 -2.40 13.91 3.39
CA GLN A 82 -3.45 13.54 4.35
C GLN A 82 -4.88 13.68 3.80
N CYS A 83 -5.12 14.64 2.88
CA CYS A 83 -6.46 14.98 2.41
C CYS A 83 -6.79 14.52 0.97
N ASN A 84 -5.84 13.91 0.25
CA ASN A 84 -6.09 13.48 -1.13
C ASN A 84 -6.83 12.13 -1.16
N GLY A 85 -7.96 12.10 -1.87
CA GLY A 85 -8.63 10.86 -2.25
C GLY A 85 -7.82 10.06 -3.28
N LEU A 86 -8.19 8.79 -3.51
CA LEU A 86 -7.46 7.85 -4.37
C LEU A 86 -7.16 8.41 -5.76
N GLN A 87 -8.12 9.08 -6.39
CA GLN A 87 -7.94 9.69 -7.71
C GLN A 87 -6.84 10.79 -7.77
N HIS A 88 -6.51 11.38 -6.63
CA HIS A 88 -5.52 12.44 -6.47
C HIS A 88 -4.28 11.98 -5.68
N SER A 89 -4.12 10.66 -5.49
CA SER A 89 -2.95 10.06 -4.86
C SER A 89 -1.66 10.41 -5.59
N ASP A 90 -0.56 10.25 -4.85
CA ASP A 90 0.79 10.41 -5.35
C ASP A 90 1.11 9.33 -6.39
N ASP A 91 2.12 9.60 -7.22
CA ASP A 91 2.65 8.62 -8.17
C ASP A 91 3.29 7.41 -7.45
N GLU A 92 3.81 7.60 -6.23
CA GLU A 92 4.32 6.49 -5.41
C GLU A 92 3.21 5.50 -5.01
N GLU A 93 2.03 6.02 -4.65
CA GLU A 93 0.89 5.19 -4.26
C GLU A 93 0.30 4.47 -5.47
N LYS A 94 0.20 5.15 -6.62
CA LYS A 94 -0.18 4.51 -7.89
C LYS A 94 0.78 3.39 -8.29
N GLN A 95 2.08 3.61 -8.10
CA GLN A 95 3.11 2.63 -8.46
C GLN A 95 2.89 1.31 -7.72
N LYS A 96 2.53 1.35 -6.43
CA LYS A 96 2.24 0.13 -5.65
C LYS A 96 1.07 -0.68 -6.22
N VAL A 97 0.04 -0.01 -6.74
CA VAL A 97 -1.09 -0.65 -7.41
C VAL A 97 -0.66 -1.23 -8.75
N ILE A 98 0.09 -0.48 -9.55
CA ILE A 98 0.65 -0.94 -10.85
C ILE A 98 1.51 -2.18 -10.67
N ASP A 99 2.41 -2.18 -9.68
CA ASP A 99 3.28 -3.32 -9.37
C ASP A 99 2.47 -4.56 -8.99
N SER A 100 1.37 -4.38 -8.25
CA SER A 100 0.49 -5.47 -7.85
C SER A 100 -0.27 -6.05 -9.04
N ILE A 101 -0.82 -5.20 -9.91
CA ILE A 101 -1.46 -5.64 -11.17
C ILE A 101 -0.47 -6.46 -12.01
N MET A 102 0.77 -5.99 -12.17
CA MET A 102 1.79 -6.69 -12.95
C MET A 102 2.18 -8.06 -12.36
N LYS A 103 2.19 -8.19 -11.03
CA LYS A 103 2.41 -9.48 -10.38
C LYS A 103 1.25 -10.45 -10.66
N VAL A 104 0.01 -10.00 -10.51
CA VAL A 104 -1.18 -10.81 -10.84
C VAL A 104 -1.15 -11.23 -12.31
N SER A 105 -0.87 -10.31 -13.22
CA SER A 105 -0.78 -10.62 -14.66
C SER A 105 0.27 -11.70 -14.94
N ARG A 106 1.45 -11.60 -14.35
CA ARG A 106 2.54 -12.56 -14.57
C ARG A 106 2.22 -13.95 -14.06
N ASP A 107 1.69 -14.06 -12.84
CA ASP A 107 1.34 -15.35 -12.24
C ASP A 107 0.25 -16.09 -13.02
N ASN A 108 -0.58 -15.34 -13.74
CA ASN A 108 -1.69 -15.86 -14.52
C ASN A 108 -1.39 -15.91 -16.03
N GLY A 109 -0.19 -15.53 -16.47
CA GLY A 109 0.19 -15.56 -17.89
C GLY A 109 -0.54 -14.54 -18.77
N PHE A 110 -1.04 -13.44 -18.21
CA PHE A 110 -1.70 -12.38 -18.97
C PHE A 110 -0.67 -11.50 -19.69
N ASP A 111 -0.67 -11.57 -21.01
CA ASP A 111 0.16 -10.71 -21.86
C ASP A 111 -0.59 -9.45 -22.32
N ASP A 112 0.09 -8.59 -23.08
CA ASP A 112 -0.48 -7.32 -23.55
C ASP A 112 -1.70 -7.52 -24.46
N ALA A 113 -1.69 -8.59 -25.26
CA ALA A 113 -2.80 -8.90 -26.16
C ALA A 113 -4.04 -9.31 -25.35
N TYR A 114 -3.85 -10.17 -24.35
CA TYR A 114 -4.88 -10.56 -23.39
C TYR A 114 -5.44 -9.35 -22.66
N LEU A 115 -4.57 -8.52 -22.07
CA LEU A 115 -5.00 -7.32 -21.37
C LEU A 115 -5.76 -6.36 -22.28
N GLN A 116 -5.36 -6.23 -23.55
CA GLN A 116 -6.08 -5.38 -24.51
C GLN A 116 -7.46 -5.92 -24.87
N GLN A 117 -7.59 -7.25 -24.97
CA GLN A 117 -8.82 -7.89 -25.40
C GLN A 117 -9.84 -8.02 -24.26
N HIS A 118 -9.36 -8.12 -23.02
CA HIS A 118 -10.18 -8.37 -21.83
C HIS A 118 -10.31 -7.16 -20.88
N SER A 119 -9.55 -6.10 -21.10
CA SER A 119 -9.78 -4.82 -20.40
C SER A 119 -10.34 -3.77 -21.36
N ASP A 120 -11.08 -2.81 -20.82
CA ASP A 120 -11.51 -1.61 -21.56
C ASP A 120 -10.33 -0.63 -21.79
N CYS A 121 -9.16 -1.15 -22.18
CA CYS A 121 -7.96 -0.37 -22.47
C CYS A 121 -7.54 -0.54 -23.93
N SER A 122 -7.26 0.59 -24.58
CA SER A 122 -6.56 0.57 -25.87
C SER A 122 -5.11 0.09 -25.73
N ALA A 123 -4.50 -0.39 -26.82
CA ALA A 123 -3.05 -0.66 -26.89
C ALA A 123 -2.20 0.52 -26.39
N SER A 124 -2.64 1.77 -26.64
CA SER A 124 -1.93 2.96 -26.19
C SER A 124 -1.96 3.11 -24.66
N SER A 125 -3.07 2.73 -24.03
CA SER A 125 -3.23 2.74 -22.57
C SER A 125 -2.36 1.67 -21.91
N ILE A 126 -2.31 0.47 -22.51
CA ILE A 126 -1.43 -0.62 -22.03
C ILE A 126 0.04 -0.24 -22.15
N LYS A 127 0.46 0.35 -23.27
CA LYS A 127 1.83 0.88 -23.42
C LYS A 127 2.16 1.95 -22.38
N ARG A 128 1.22 2.85 -22.06
CA ARG A 128 1.39 3.84 -20.98
C ARG A 128 1.50 3.18 -19.62
N PHE A 129 0.70 2.16 -19.35
CA PHE A 129 0.75 1.38 -18.12
C PHE A 129 2.10 0.69 -17.94
N HIS A 130 2.64 0.02 -18.96
CA HIS A 130 3.98 -0.56 -18.91
C HIS A 130 5.09 0.48 -18.75
N SER A 131 4.95 1.63 -19.42
CA SER A 131 5.87 2.74 -19.24
C SER A 131 5.89 3.23 -17.79
N ALA A 132 4.72 3.35 -17.17
CA ALA A 132 4.57 3.69 -15.76
C ALA A 132 5.21 2.63 -14.85
N TRP A 133 4.93 1.35 -15.10
CA TRP A 133 5.53 0.24 -14.36
C TRP A 133 7.07 0.25 -14.40
N MET A 134 7.66 0.66 -15.54
CA MET A 134 9.10 0.87 -15.69
C MET A 134 9.63 2.20 -15.12
N GLY A 135 8.84 2.91 -14.31
CA GLY A 135 9.24 4.16 -13.65
C GLY A 135 9.36 5.37 -14.58
N LYS A 136 8.70 5.34 -15.75
CA LYS A 136 8.71 6.47 -16.71
C LYS A 136 7.52 7.40 -16.44
N ARG A 137 6.59 7.51 -17.38
CA ARG A 137 5.42 8.38 -17.25
C ARG A 137 4.29 7.61 -16.58
N MET A 138 3.80 8.13 -15.47
CA MET A 138 2.70 7.52 -14.70
C MET A 138 1.43 7.35 -15.55
N SER A 139 0.72 6.24 -15.30
CA SER A 139 -0.57 5.95 -15.93
C SER A 139 -1.70 6.67 -15.20
N ASN A 140 -2.79 6.95 -15.90
CA ASN A 140 -3.97 7.53 -15.26
C ASN A 140 -4.76 6.46 -14.51
N TRP A 141 -5.57 6.91 -13.53
CA TRP A 141 -6.37 6.01 -12.71
C TRP A 141 -7.39 5.18 -13.50
N THR A 142 -7.99 5.74 -14.56
CA THR A 142 -8.91 5.00 -15.42
C THR A 142 -8.25 3.75 -16.01
N THR A 143 -7.03 3.89 -16.54
CA THR A 143 -6.27 2.76 -17.09
C THR A 143 -5.90 1.76 -15.99
N ILE A 144 -5.44 2.26 -14.84
CA ILE A 144 -5.05 1.41 -13.70
C ILE A 144 -6.26 0.59 -13.22
N PHE A 145 -7.44 1.19 -13.06
CA PHE A 145 -8.64 0.49 -12.60
C PHE A 145 -9.21 -0.47 -13.63
N ASN A 146 -9.21 -0.12 -14.91
CA ASN A 146 -9.66 -1.04 -15.96
C ASN A 146 -8.78 -2.31 -15.99
N LEU A 147 -7.47 -2.14 -15.81
CA LEU A 147 -6.55 -3.28 -15.70
C LEU A 147 -6.71 -4.03 -14.37
N ALA A 148 -6.85 -3.33 -13.25
CA ALA A 148 -7.11 -3.96 -11.94
C ALA A 148 -8.37 -4.82 -11.99
N HIS A 149 -9.46 -4.31 -12.57
CA HIS A 149 -10.71 -5.04 -12.75
C HIS A 149 -10.51 -6.27 -13.64
N CYS A 150 -9.87 -6.10 -14.80
CA CYS A 150 -9.56 -7.21 -15.71
C CYS A 150 -8.78 -8.33 -15.01
N VAL A 151 -7.68 -8.01 -14.32
CA VAL A 151 -6.88 -9.04 -13.65
C VAL A 151 -7.63 -9.68 -12.48
N SER A 152 -8.47 -8.92 -11.77
CA SER A 152 -9.23 -9.42 -10.62
C SER A 152 -10.30 -10.43 -11.02
N VAL A 153 -11.01 -10.18 -12.14
CA VAL A 153 -12.09 -11.04 -12.61
C VAL A 153 -11.55 -12.31 -13.27
N ASN A 154 -10.38 -12.23 -13.91
CA ASN A 154 -9.88 -13.31 -14.75
C ASN A 154 -8.78 -14.16 -14.09
N CYS A 155 -8.17 -13.73 -12.98
CA CYS A 155 -7.10 -14.50 -12.35
C CYS A 155 -7.58 -15.85 -11.81
N VAL A 156 -6.78 -16.90 -12.04
CA VAL A 156 -6.91 -18.20 -11.38
C VAL A 156 -6.12 -18.20 -10.07
N PHE A 157 -4.90 -17.65 -10.10
CA PHE A 157 -4.05 -17.48 -8.92
C PHE A 157 -4.26 -16.09 -8.32
N ALA A 158 -4.99 -16.05 -7.20
CA ALA A 158 -5.43 -14.81 -6.56
C ALA A 158 -4.51 -14.30 -5.43
N GLU A 159 -3.37 -14.95 -5.14
CA GLU A 159 -2.49 -14.53 -4.03
C GLU A 159 -2.06 -13.05 -4.17
N ASN A 160 -1.58 -12.66 -5.35
CA ASN A 160 -1.19 -11.29 -5.61
C ASN A 160 -2.37 -10.33 -5.79
N LEU A 161 -3.58 -10.84 -6.07
CA LEU A 161 -4.81 -10.05 -6.05
C LEU A 161 -5.13 -9.60 -4.62
N VAL A 162 -4.97 -10.48 -3.63
CA VAL A 162 -5.11 -10.11 -2.22
C VAL A 162 -4.12 -9.01 -1.83
N GLY A 163 -2.86 -9.13 -2.29
CA GLY A 163 -1.86 -8.09 -2.09
C GLY A 163 -2.30 -6.73 -2.64
N MET A 164 -2.88 -6.71 -3.85
CA MET A 164 -3.44 -5.49 -4.44
C MET A 164 -4.58 -4.90 -3.60
N LEU A 165 -5.50 -5.73 -3.11
CA LEU A 165 -6.61 -5.28 -2.23
C LEU A 165 -6.08 -4.66 -0.95
N VAL A 166 -5.09 -5.28 -0.31
CA VAL A 166 -4.46 -4.76 0.91
C VAL A 166 -3.79 -3.41 0.66
N VAL A 167 -3.08 -3.24 -0.45
CA VAL A 167 -2.48 -1.95 -0.83
C VAL A 167 -3.56 -0.86 -0.97
N ILE A 168 -4.68 -1.16 -1.62
CA ILE A 168 -5.80 -0.21 -1.78
C ILE A 168 -6.44 0.13 -0.43
N ILE A 169 -6.72 -0.87 0.41
CA ILE A 169 -7.30 -0.65 1.74
C ILE A 169 -6.36 0.18 2.60
N MET A 170 -5.06 -0.15 2.64
CA MET A 170 -4.05 0.63 3.36
C MET A 170 -4.01 2.08 2.89
N PHE A 171 -4.14 2.33 1.58
CA PHE A 171 -4.24 3.68 1.06
C PHE A 171 -5.51 4.40 1.57
N LEU A 172 -6.65 3.73 1.57
CA LEU A 172 -7.94 4.33 1.96
C LEU A 172 -7.98 4.68 3.45
N ILE A 173 -7.45 3.81 4.31
CA ILE A 173 -7.49 4.03 5.76
C ILE A 173 -6.30 4.83 6.29
N ARG A 174 -5.18 4.91 5.54
CA ARG A 174 -3.93 5.55 5.95
C ARG A 174 -3.51 5.09 7.36
N ASP A 175 -3.38 6.04 8.29
CA ASP A 175 -2.96 5.80 9.67
C ASP A 175 -4.13 5.45 10.60
N ALA A 176 -5.36 5.33 10.08
CA ALA A 176 -6.53 5.00 10.89
C ALA A 176 -6.54 3.56 11.40
N GLY A 177 -5.69 2.68 10.85
CA GLY A 177 -5.60 1.30 11.26
C GLY A 177 -4.47 0.52 10.59
N ILE A 178 -4.30 -0.71 11.03
CA ILE A 178 -3.34 -1.66 10.48
C ILE A 178 -4.11 -2.73 9.70
N VAL A 179 -3.72 -2.97 8.46
CA VAL A 179 -4.28 -4.04 7.61
C VAL A 179 -3.33 -5.23 7.62
N SER A 180 -3.85 -6.40 7.96
CA SER A 180 -3.19 -7.68 7.79
C SER A 180 -4.07 -8.60 6.96
N TYR A 181 -3.47 -9.62 6.36
CA TYR A 181 -4.24 -10.69 5.72
C TYR A 181 -3.55 -12.02 5.96
N HIS A 182 -4.34 -13.09 5.90
CA HIS A 182 -3.86 -14.45 5.88
C HIS A 182 -4.73 -15.29 4.95
N ILE A 183 -4.11 -16.28 4.32
CA ILE A 183 -4.82 -17.28 3.52
C ILE A 183 -5.27 -18.38 4.48
N ASP A 184 -6.57 -18.52 4.66
CA ASP A 184 -7.18 -19.51 5.56
C ASP A 184 -7.29 -20.87 4.85
N SER A 185 -7.60 -20.85 3.55
CA SER A 185 -7.62 -22.04 2.68
C SER A 185 -7.41 -21.63 1.21
N PRO A 186 -7.23 -22.57 0.26
CA PRO A 186 -7.09 -22.25 -1.17
C PRO A 186 -8.24 -21.43 -1.78
N LYS A 187 -9.41 -21.38 -1.12
CA LYS A 187 -10.59 -20.64 -1.58
C LYS A 187 -11.03 -19.53 -0.63
N LYS A 188 -10.27 -19.27 0.44
CA LYS A 188 -10.64 -18.30 1.47
C LYS A 188 -9.44 -17.50 1.95
N VAL A 189 -9.59 -16.19 1.88
CA VAL A 189 -8.67 -15.22 2.47
C VAL A 189 -9.43 -14.40 3.51
N VAL A 190 -8.73 -14.02 4.57
CA VAL A 190 -9.24 -13.08 5.56
C VAL A 190 -8.36 -11.84 5.52
N ILE A 191 -9.00 -10.68 5.38
CA ILE A 191 -8.36 -9.37 5.53
C ILE A 191 -8.85 -8.80 6.87
N GLU A 192 -7.92 -8.58 7.78
CA GLU A 192 -8.17 -8.03 9.10
C GLU A 192 -7.75 -6.56 9.11
N ILE A 193 -8.65 -5.69 9.58
CA ILE A 193 -8.38 -4.28 9.75
C ILE A 193 -8.52 -3.96 11.24
N ASN A 194 -7.38 -3.69 11.87
CA ASN A 194 -7.31 -3.28 13.27
C ASN A 194 -7.26 -1.75 13.33
N PHE A 195 -8.41 -1.11 13.57
CA PHE A 195 -8.47 0.34 13.69
C PHE A 195 -7.78 0.85 14.96
N GLY A 196 -7.31 2.10 14.90
CA GLY A 196 -6.75 2.82 16.04
C GLY A 196 -7.74 2.99 17.18
N LYS A 197 -7.22 3.26 18.39
CA LYS A 197 -8.01 3.41 19.63
C LYS A 197 -9.07 4.53 19.57
N ASP A 198 -8.91 5.46 18.62
CA ASP A 198 -9.78 6.61 18.38
C ASP A 198 -10.92 6.31 17.39
N LYS A 199 -11.07 5.05 16.97
CA LYS A 199 -12.13 4.59 16.06
C LYS A 199 -13.05 3.62 16.79
N LEU A 200 -14.34 3.73 16.52
CA LEU A 200 -15.39 2.86 17.09
C LEU A 200 -16.22 2.26 15.94
N LEU A 201 -16.36 0.94 15.94
CA LEU A 201 -17.29 0.24 15.06
C LEU A 201 -18.57 -0.05 15.83
N ARG A 202 -19.71 0.40 15.33
CA ARG A 202 -21.03 0.06 15.90
C ARG A 202 -21.60 -1.15 15.18
N MET A 203 -22.03 -2.16 15.92
CA MET A 203 -22.82 -3.27 15.37
C MET A 203 -24.30 -2.90 15.46
N LYS A 204 -25.05 -3.08 14.37
CA LYS A 204 -26.46 -2.65 14.25
C LYS A 204 -27.43 -3.31 15.24
N ASP A 205 -27.00 -4.32 15.99
CA ASP A 205 -27.86 -5.10 16.88
C ASP A 205 -27.82 -4.67 18.35
N GLU A 206 -27.02 -3.67 18.72
CA GLU A 206 -26.89 -3.22 20.11
C GLU A 206 -27.90 -2.11 20.51
N GLU A 207 -28.52 -1.40 19.55
CA GLU A 207 -29.47 -0.30 19.84
C GLU A 207 -30.88 -0.76 20.25
N LYS A 208 -31.18 -2.07 20.24
CA LYS A 208 -32.52 -2.58 20.59
C LYS A 208 -32.72 -2.95 22.06
N ASN A 209 -31.69 -2.93 22.89
CA ASN A 209 -31.80 -3.38 24.29
C ASN A 209 -31.88 -2.28 25.36
N GLU A 210 -31.80 -0.99 25.00
CA GLU A 210 -31.86 0.11 25.98
C GLU A 210 -33.23 0.80 26.10
N LYS A 211 -34.22 0.48 25.25
CA LYS A 211 -35.57 1.08 25.32
C LYS A 211 -36.67 0.20 25.95
N GLY A 212 -36.30 -0.82 26.73
CA GLY A 212 -37.25 -1.80 27.26
C GLY A 212 -37.30 -1.96 28.79
N LYS A 213 -36.57 -1.15 29.57
CA LYS A 213 -36.51 -1.29 31.03
C LYS A 213 -36.88 -0.02 31.80
N GLU A 214 -37.98 0.63 31.43
CA GLU A 214 -38.67 1.54 32.34
C GLU A 214 -40.16 1.17 32.40
N GLY A 215 -40.58 0.69 33.57
CA GLY A 215 -41.97 0.80 34.06
C GLY A 215 -42.93 -0.36 33.76
N LYS A 216 -42.79 -1.48 34.46
CA LYS A 216 -43.92 -2.33 34.86
C LYS A 216 -43.71 -2.90 36.27
N ASP A 217 -43.61 -1.97 37.22
CA ASP A 217 -44.13 -2.14 38.57
C ASP A 217 -45.18 -0.99 38.65
N ASP A 218 -46.49 -1.23 38.76
CA ASP A 218 -47.15 -1.75 39.95
C ASP A 218 -48.45 -2.49 39.61
N GLU A 219 -48.60 -3.66 40.22
CA GLU A 219 -49.86 -4.38 40.41
C GLU A 219 -50.36 -4.10 41.84
N HIS A 220 -51.69 -4.09 42.03
CA HIS A 220 -52.43 -4.14 43.31
C HIS A 220 -52.50 -2.89 44.21
N LEU A 221 -53.65 -2.18 44.15
CA LEU A 221 -54.70 -2.18 45.20
C LEU A 221 -55.95 -1.40 44.76
#